data_AF-A0A2E1ZFP3-F1
#
_entry.id   AF-A0A2E1ZFP3-F1
#
_cell.length_a   1.000
_cell.length_b   1.000
_cell.length_c   1.000
_cell.angle_alpha   90.00
_cell.angle_beta   90.00
_cell.angle_gamma   90.00
#
_symmetry.space_group_name_H-M   'P 1'
#
loop_
_entity.id
_entity.type
_entity.pdbx_description
1 polymer ?
#
loop_
_entity_poly.entity_id
_entity_poly.type
_entity_poly.pdbx_seq_one_letter_code
_entity_poly.pdbx_strand_id
1 'polypeptide(L)'
;MIISHKHKLLFIGLPFSASSAISKELYLQYEGEAVLRKHSLYHEFKKVAETQELQYFVFAVLRNPMEIAITVYEKMKANSKGNFTNPKFFTENGGHITKQHRKMFNFIQKKATFQQYFKEFFKKPYDNLAGLTIDNCNYVIRYENIAEDYIAALKKAGIKNPRKLPFANKTSGKKEDALEYYTDEIKDLAIFVFGPFLEKYNYSFPTSWGKVKLSIKSRVQFKTLGVLRRINQKYFKKNPRRVGSQGTIYGDIKRNERKA
;
A
#
# COMPACT_ATOMS: atom_id res chain seq x y z
N MET A 1 7.88 4.96 -7.84
CA MET A 1 7.17 4.57 -9.07
C MET A 1 8.23 4.14 -10.05
N ILE A 2 8.04 3.00 -10.72
CA ILE A 2 9.02 2.48 -11.69
C ILE A 2 8.39 2.49 -13.07
N ILE A 3 9.10 3.01 -14.06
CA ILE A 3 8.71 2.98 -15.47
C ILE A 3 9.70 2.11 -16.24
N SER A 4 9.27 1.39 -17.27
CA SER A 4 10.17 0.74 -18.22
C SER A 4 9.75 1.12 -19.62
N HIS A 5 10.62 1.85 -20.33
CA HIS A 5 10.37 2.30 -21.69
C HIS A 5 10.42 1.14 -22.68
N LYS A 6 11.39 0.22 -22.50
CA LYS A 6 11.52 -1.00 -23.32
C LYS A 6 10.24 -1.84 -23.32
N HIS A 7 9.62 -1.99 -22.15
CA HIS A 7 8.40 -2.79 -21.98
C HIS A 7 7.12 -1.96 -21.94
N LYS A 8 7.20 -0.64 -22.16
CA LYS A 8 6.08 0.31 -22.14
C LYS A 8 5.14 0.10 -20.94
N LEU A 9 5.71 0.03 -19.73
CA LEU A 9 4.95 -0.23 -18.50
C LEU A 9 5.25 0.79 -17.40
N LEU A 10 4.29 0.94 -16.48
CA LEU A 10 4.40 1.78 -15.29
C LEU A 10 3.88 1.03 -14.05
N PHE A 11 4.75 0.87 -13.05
CA PHE A 11 4.40 0.31 -11.75
C PHE A 11 4.21 1.39 -10.69
N ILE A 12 3.01 1.43 -10.11
CA ILE A 12 2.65 2.32 -9.00
C ILE A 12 2.66 1.56 -7.68
N GLY A 13 3.79 1.65 -6.97
CA GLY A 13 3.96 0.99 -5.69
C GLY A 13 3.21 1.67 -4.54
N LEU A 14 2.06 1.14 -4.12
CA LEU A 14 1.30 1.61 -2.95
C LEU A 14 1.93 1.15 -1.61
N PRO A 15 1.60 1.77 -0.46
CA PRO A 15 2.02 1.26 0.85
C PRO A 15 1.50 -0.16 1.12
N PHE A 16 2.27 -0.97 1.87
CA PHE A 16 1.92 -2.35 2.27
C PHE A 16 1.65 -3.36 1.14
N SER A 17 2.17 -3.11 -0.05
CA SER A 17 1.80 -3.82 -1.28
C SER A 17 2.94 -4.63 -1.90
N ALA A 18 3.95 -5.02 -1.11
CA ALA A 18 5.24 -5.57 -1.59
C ALA A 18 5.95 -4.71 -2.65
N SER A 19 5.60 -3.41 -2.74
CA SER A 19 6.15 -2.48 -3.72
C SER A 19 7.67 -2.40 -3.76
N SER A 20 8.35 -2.64 -2.65
CA SER A 20 9.81 -2.74 -2.63
C SER A 20 10.34 -3.90 -3.48
N ALA A 21 9.79 -5.11 -3.32
CA ALA A 21 10.26 -6.28 -4.07
C ALA A 21 10.04 -6.10 -5.57
N ILE A 22 8.82 -5.69 -5.97
CA ILE A 22 8.49 -5.44 -7.37
C ILE A 22 9.34 -4.31 -7.95
N SER A 23 9.54 -3.20 -7.22
CA SER A 23 10.37 -2.10 -7.75
C SER A 23 11.82 -2.54 -7.99
N LYS A 24 12.38 -3.36 -7.09
CA LYS A 24 13.75 -3.88 -7.23
C LYS A 24 13.86 -4.83 -8.43
N GLU A 25 12.89 -5.73 -8.58
CA GLU A 25 12.86 -6.69 -9.69
C GLU A 25 12.73 -5.97 -11.04
N LEU A 26 11.80 -5.01 -11.16
CA LEU A 26 11.63 -4.20 -12.37
C LEU A 26 12.90 -3.42 -12.73
N TYR A 27 13.55 -2.80 -11.75
CA TYR A 27 14.81 -2.09 -11.96
C TYR A 27 15.92 -3.02 -12.44
N LEU A 28 16.13 -4.16 -11.76
CA LEU A 28 17.28 -5.03 -12.05
C LEU A 28 17.11 -5.90 -13.31
N GLN A 29 15.87 -6.28 -13.66
CA GLN A 29 15.60 -7.33 -14.65
C GLN A 29 14.79 -6.86 -15.86
N TYR A 30 14.18 -5.67 -15.80
CA TYR A 30 13.27 -5.19 -16.83
C TYR A 30 13.54 -3.74 -17.24
N GLU A 31 14.79 -3.27 -17.07
CA GLU A 31 15.22 -1.92 -17.44
C GLU A 31 14.26 -0.87 -16.88
N GLY A 32 13.82 -1.09 -15.64
CA GLY A 32 12.95 -0.19 -14.94
C GLY A 32 13.74 0.98 -14.38
N GLU A 33 13.20 2.19 -14.43
CA GLU A 33 13.82 3.40 -13.92
C GLU A 33 12.90 4.08 -12.87
N ALA A 34 13.51 4.79 -11.93
CA ALA A 34 12.77 5.45 -10.86
C ALA A 34 12.32 6.87 -11.28
N VAL A 35 11.21 6.96 -12.04
CA VAL A 35 10.66 8.25 -12.48
C VAL A 35 10.20 9.17 -11.33
N LEU A 36 9.61 8.58 -10.29
CA LEU A 36 9.15 9.31 -9.10
C LEU A 36 9.42 8.49 -7.83
N ARG A 37 9.41 9.19 -6.69
CA ARG A 37 9.62 8.58 -5.36
C ARG A 37 8.67 7.42 -5.08
N LYS A 38 9.02 6.63 -4.07
CA LYS A 38 8.15 5.56 -3.57
C LYS A 38 6.79 6.13 -3.12
N HIS A 39 5.71 5.42 -3.44
CA HIS A 39 4.32 5.81 -3.12
C HIS A 39 3.80 7.09 -3.80
N SER A 40 4.47 7.58 -4.84
CA SER A 40 3.89 8.58 -5.73
C SER A 40 2.63 8.03 -6.42
N LEU A 41 1.69 8.95 -6.68
CA LEU A 41 0.39 8.65 -7.26
C LEU A 41 0.36 8.93 -8.76
N TYR A 42 -0.58 8.32 -9.49
CA TYR A 42 -0.68 8.48 -10.94
C TYR A 42 -0.85 9.94 -11.40
N HIS A 43 -1.60 10.75 -10.65
CA HIS A 43 -1.75 12.17 -10.98
C HIS A 43 -0.46 12.98 -10.84
N GLU A 44 0.53 12.51 -10.07
CA GLU A 44 1.85 13.13 -10.00
C GLU A 44 2.66 12.77 -11.25
N PHE A 45 2.56 11.52 -11.71
CA PHE A 45 3.17 11.05 -12.95
C PHE A 45 2.68 11.84 -14.16
N LYS A 46 1.36 12.04 -14.29
CA LYS A 46 0.77 12.81 -15.41
C LYS A 46 1.29 14.25 -15.55
N LYS A 47 1.91 14.81 -14.51
CA LYS A 47 2.49 16.17 -14.56
C LYS A 47 3.89 16.21 -15.18
N VAL A 48 4.57 15.07 -15.19
CA VAL A 48 5.96 14.95 -15.65
C VAL A 48 6.10 14.02 -16.85
N ALA A 49 5.08 13.21 -17.13
CA ALA A 49 5.11 12.21 -18.18
C ALA A 49 5.00 12.84 -19.57
N GLU A 50 5.73 12.27 -20.52
CA GLU A 50 5.55 12.51 -21.94
C GLU A 50 4.25 11.88 -22.45
N THR A 51 3.73 12.41 -23.56
CA THR A 51 2.48 11.95 -24.18
C THR A 51 2.48 10.43 -24.47
N GLN A 52 3.61 9.89 -24.91
CA GLN A 52 3.75 8.45 -25.21
C GLN A 52 3.72 7.58 -23.95
N GLU A 53 4.25 8.07 -22.83
CA GLU A 53 4.31 7.32 -21.57
C GLU A 53 2.93 7.20 -20.91
N LEU A 54 2.02 8.13 -21.20
CA LEU A 54 0.62 8.06 -20.74
C LEU A 54 -0.14 6.86 -21.33
N GLN A 55 0.37 6.27 -22.41
CA GLN A 55 -0.19 5.07 -23.06
C GLN A 55 0.42 3.76 -22.52
N TYR A 56 1.36 3.83 -21.57
CA TYR A 56 2.01 2.65 -21.04
C TYR A 56 1.05 1.79 -20.21
N PHE A 57 1.33 0.50 -20.14
CA PHE A 57 0.58 -0.44 -19.32
C PHE A 57 0.83 -0.16 -17.83
N VAL A 58 -0.18 0.37 -17.14
CA VAL A 58 -0.13 0.75 -15.74
C VAL A 58 -0.64 -0.38 -14.85
N PHE A 59 0.11 -0.73 -13.82
CA PHE A 59 -0.34 -1.66 -12.81
C PHE A 59 0.07 -1.28 -11.39
N ALA A 60 -0.68 -1.77 -10.42
CA ALA A 60 -0.45 -1.58 -9.00
C ALA A 60 -0.83 -2.85 -8.23
N VAL A 61 -0.42 -2.90 -6.96
CA VAL A 61 -0.82 -3.97 -6.05
C VAL A 61 -1.85 -3.44 -5.05
N LEU A 62 -2.96 -4.16 -4.93
CA LEU A 62 -3.99 -3.94 -3.93
C LEU A 62 -3.93 -5.08 -2.91
N ARG A 63 -4.11 -4.75 -1.62
CA ARG A 63 -4.11 -5.73 -0.53
C ARG A 63 -5.39 -5.59 0.28
N ASN A 64 -5.90 -6.70 0.79
CA ASN A 64 -7.03 -6.72 1.70
C ASN A 64 -6.77 -5.77 2.90
N PRO A 65 -7.67 -4.82 3.19
CA PRO A 65 -7.46 -3.83 4.23
C PRO A 65 -7.45 -4.44 5.65
N MET A 66 -8.13 -5.56 5.87
CA MET A 66 -8.09 -6.30 7.13
C MET A 66 -6.68 -6.82 7.41
N GLU A 67 -6.07 -7.41 6.40
CA GLU A 67 -4.68 -7.88 6.41
C GLU A 67 -3.67 -6.74 6.67
N ILE A 68 -3.93 -5.55 6.14
CA ILE A 68 -3.10 -4.36 6.39
C ILE A 68 -3.18 -3.96 7.87
N ALA A 69 -4.36 -3.93 8.48
CA ALA A 69 -4.52 -3.55 9.88
C ALA A 69 -3.74 -4.48 10.82
N ILE A 70 -3.82 -5.80 10.60
CA ILE A 70 -3.02 -6.79 11.32
C ILE A 70 -1.52 -6.54 11.11
N THR A 71 -1.10 -6.31 9.86
CA THR A 71 0.31 -6.03 9.54
C THR A 71 0.85 -4.80 10.27
N VAL A 72 0.05 -3.75 10.38
CA VAL A 72 0.44 -2.53 11.10
C VAL A 72 0.57 -2.80 12.58
N TYR A 73 -0.42 -3.48 13.18
CA TYR A 73 -0.39 -3.87 14.59
C TYR A 73 0.86 -4.69 14.92
N GLU A 74 1.13 -5.77 14.19
CA GLU A 74 2.29 -6.64 14.46
C GLU A 74 3.62 -5.92 14.25
N LYS A 75 3.72 -5.05 13.23
CA LYS A 75 4.93 -4.23 13.03
C LYS A 75 5.18 -3.25 14.17
N MET A 76 4.12 -2.63 14.71
CA MET A 76 4.23 -1.72 15.84
C MET A 76 4.53 -2.48 17.14
N LYS A 77 3.94 -3.65 17.32
CA LYS A 77 4.16 -4.52 18.48
C LYS A 77 5.61 -5.00 18.54
N ALA A 78 6.13 -5.56 17.45
CA ALA A 78 7.49 -6.06 17.38
C ALA A 78 8.55 -4.95 17.30
N ASN A 79 8.24 -3.84 16.61
CA ASN A 79 9.15 -2.72 16.34
C ASN A 79 10.58 -3.15 15.96
N SER A 80 10.73 -4.25 15.21
CA SER A 80 12.02 -4.90 14.96
C SER A 80 13.07 -4.01 14.28
N LYS A 81 12.63 -2.95 13.59
CA LYS A 81 13.51 -1.98 12.92
C LYS A 81 13.74 -0.70 13.73
N GLY A 82 13.14 -0.57 14.92
CA GLY A 82 13.20 0.65 15.73
C GLY A 82 12.52 1.86 15.08
N ASN A 83 11.70 1.67 14.05
CA ASN A 83 11.16 2.77 13.25
C ASN A 83 10.28 3.72 14.08
N PHE A 84 9.53 3.19 15.05
CA PHE A 84 8.59 3.97 15.86
C PHE A 84 9.25 4.68 17.05
N THR A 85 10.50 4.34 17.36
CA THR A 85 11.28 4.92 18.47
C THR A 85 12.42 5.82 18.00
N ASN A 86 12.87 5.69 16.74
CA ASN A 86 13.96 6.50 16.20
C ASN A 86 13.47 7.90 15.73
N PRO A 87 13.94 9.00 16.34
CA PRO A 87 13.49 10.35 16.00
C PRO A 87 13.76 10.76 14.56
N LYS A 88 14.78 10.19 13.89
CA LYS A 88 15.08 10.50 12.48
C LYS A 88 13.92 10.14 11.53
N PHE A 89 13.04 9.22 11.95
CA PHE A 89 11.88 8.85 11.16
C PHE A 89 10.62 9.66 11.49
N PHE A 90 10.65 10.55 12.48
CA PHE A 90 9.49 11.35 12.85
C PHE A 90 9.24 12.47 11.84
N THR A 91 7.98 12.78 11.59
CA THR A 91 7.59 13.82 10.62
C THR A 91 8.15 15.20 10.98
N GLU A 92 8.30 15.51 12.26
CA GLU A 92 8.90 16.76 12.75
C GLU A 92 10.37 16.89 12.35
N ASN A 93 11.05 15.76 12.09
CA ASN A 93 12.46 15.68 11.70
C ASN A 93 12.63 15.33 10.21
N GLY A 94 11.59 15.51 9.39
CA GLY A 94 11.61 15.20 7.95
C GLY A 94 11.41 13.71 7.60
N GLY A 95 11.05 12.88 8.58
CA GLY A 95 10.68 11.48 8.39
C GLY A 95 9.21 11.27 8.01
N HIS A 96 8.71 10.03 8.18
CA HIS A 96 7.38 9.58 7.74
C HIS A 96 6.49 9.04 8.86
N ILE A 97 7.00 8.93 10.09
CA ILE A 97 6.27 8.47 11.27
C ILE A 97 5.57 9.68 11.89
N THR A 98 4.24 9.70 11.82
CA THR A 98 3.40 10.80 12.30
C THR A 98 3.19 10.72 13.82
N LYS A 99 2.73 11.81 14.43
CA LYS A 99 2.24 11.80 15.83
C LYS A 99 1.18 10.72 16.07
N GLN A 100 0.28 10.52 15.12
CA GLN A 100 -0.74 9.47 15.21
C GLN A 100 -0.14 8.05 15.20
N HIS A 101 0.86 7.79 14.35
CA HIS A 101 1.58 6.50 14.38
C HIS A 101 2.24 6.27 15.74
N ARG A 102 2.81 7.32 16.36
CA ARG A 102 3.40 7.23 17.71
C ARG A 102 2.34 7.00 18.79
N LYS A 103 1.16 7.63 18.70
CA LYS A 103 0.03 7.34 19.61
C LYS A 103 -0.38 5.87 19.52
N MET A 104 -0.54 5.35 18.30
CA MET A 104 -0.89 3.93 18.06
C MET A 104 0.18 3.00 18.62
N PHE A 105 1.45 3.27 18.33
CA PHE A 105 2.58 2.51 18.85
C PHE A 105 2.59 2.48 20.37
N ASN A 106 2.52 3.64 21.03
CA ASN A 106 2.52 3.73 22.50
C ASN A 106 1.33 2.99 23.13
N PHE A 107 0.16 3.04 22.49
CA PHE A 107 -1.02 2.28 22.95
C PHE A 107 -0.76 0.77 22.88
N ILE A 108 -0.18 0.27 21.78
CA ILE A 108 0.17 -1.15 21.62
C ILE A 108 1.24 -1.58 22.62
N GLN A 109 2.27 -0.76 22.84
CA GLN A 109 3.37 -1.06 23.77
C GLN A 109 2.92 -1.17 25.23
N LYS A 110 1.77 -0.59 25.60
CA LYS A 110 1.09 -0.83 26.88
C LYS A 110 0.37 -2.20 26.94
N LYS A 111 0.84 -3.19 26.17
CA LYS A 111 0.29 -4.55 26.04
C LYS A 111 -1.16 -4.61 25.55
N ALA A 112 -1.59 -3.63 24.74
CA ALA A 112 -2.95 -3.66 24.20
C ALA A 112 -3.16 -4.82 23.22
N THR A 113 -4.31 -5.49 23.33
CA THR A 113 -4.72 -6.53 22.38
C THR A 113 -5.04 -5.93 21.01
N PHE A 114 -5.13 -6.75 19.97
CA PHE A 114 -5.57 -6.29 18.66
C PHE A 114 -6.98 -5.69 18.73
N GLN A 115 -7.89 -6.27 19.52
CA GLN A 115 -9.26 -5.79 19.68
C GLN A 115 -9.30 -4.40 20.31
N GLN A 116 -8.51 -4.16 21.37
CA GLN A 116 -8.39 -2.84 22.00
C GLN A 116 -7.81 -1.81 21.02
N TYR A 117 -6.73 -2.18 20.31
CA TYR A 117 -6.14 -1.34 19.27
C TYR A 117 -7.14 -1.01 18.16
N PHE A 118 -7.87 -2.02 17.68
CA PHE A 118 -8.83 -1.87 16.60
C PHE A 118 -9.97 -0.94 17.01
N LYS A 119 -10.53 -1.16 18.20
CA LYS A 119 -11.57 -0.31 18.78
C LYS A 119 -11.09 1.13 18.95
N GLU A 120 -9.88 1.39 19.46
CA GLU A 120 -9.39 2.76 19.66
C GLU A 120 -9.20 3.52 18.34
N PHE A 121 -8.64 2.88 17.31
CA PHE A 121 -8.14 3.59 16.13
C PHE A 121 -8.98 3.44 14.85
N PHE A 122 -9.91 2.49 14.78
CA PHE A 122 -10.75 2.26 13.60
C PHE A 122 -12.19 2.66 13.85
N LYS A 123 -12.46 3.96 13.78
CA LYS A 123 -13.80 4.55 14.03
C LYS A 123 -14.55 4.97 12.76
N LYS A 124 -13.89 4.91 11.61
CA LYS A 124 -14.39 5.40 10.32
C LYS A 124 -14.08 4.36 9.24
N PRO A 125 -14.84 4.35 8.12
CA PRO A 125 -14.53 3.50 6.99
C PRO A 125 -13.08 3.64 6.54
N TYR A 126 -12.41 2.50 6.39
CA TYR A 126 -11.05 2.41 5.91
C TYR A 126 -11.00 2.81 4.45
N ASP A 127 -9.99 3.61 4.12
CA ASP A 127 -9.59 3.81 2.74
C ASP A 127 -8.10 4.19 2.71
N ASN A 128 -7.45 4.00 1.57
CA ASN A 128 -6.03 4.28 1.40
C ASN A 128 -5.78 5.00 0.06
N LEU A 129 -4.56 4.89 -0.45
CA LEU A 129 -4.16 5.52 -1.72
C LEU A 129 -4.66 4.77 -2.97
N ALA A 130 -5.27 3.59 -2.80
CA ALA A 130 -5.87 2.83 -3.87
C ALA A 130 -6.99 3.60 -4.58
N GLY A 131 -7.83 4.35 -3.85
CA GLY A 131 -8.91 5.16 -4.42
C GLY A 131 -8.48 6.31 -5.33
N LEU A 132 -7.18 6.55 -5.45
CA LEU A 132 -6.58 7.56 -6.34
C LEU A 132 -5.74 6.93 -7.46
N THR A 133 -5.56 5.61 -7.44
CA THR A 133 -4.57 4.92 -8.25
C THR A 133 -5.20 3.80 -9.06
N ILE A 134 -5.98 2.93 -8.41
CA ILE A 134 -6.51 1.70 -8.99
C ILE A 134 -7.36 1.96 -10.22
N ASP A 135 -8.20 3.00 -10.18
CA ASP A 135 -9.07 3.36 -11.31
C ASP A 135 -8.30 3.79 -12.58
N ASN A 136 -6.97 4.01 -12.49
CA ASN A 136 -6.09 4.32 -13.65
C ASN A 136 -5.16 3.14 -14.02
N CYS A 137 -5.35 1.95 -13.45
CA CYS A 137 -4.52 0.79 -13.74
C CYS A 137 -5.18 -0.09 -14.81
N ASN A 138 -4.39 -0.55 -15.79
CA ASN A 138 -4.79 -1.60 -16.72
C ASN A 138 -4.87 -2.98 -16.03
N TYR A 139 -4.09 -3.19 -14.97
CA TYR A 139 -4.15 -4.41 -14.16
C TYR A 139 -3.90 -4.13 -12.68
N VAL A 140 -4.61 -4.87 -11.83
CA VAL A 140 -4.49 -4.78 -10.37
C VAL A 140 -4.08 -6.13 -9.83
N ILE A 141 -2.86 -6.21 -9.31
CA ILE A 141 -2.35 -7.39 -8.63
C ILE A 141 -3.00 -7.48 -7.26
N ARG A 142 -3.57 -8.63 -6.90
CA ARG A 142 -3.99 -8.96 -5.54
C ARG A 142 -2.77 -9.42 -4.76
N TYR A 143 -2.53 -8.79 -3.62
CA TYR A 143 -1.40 -9.13 -2.76
C TYR A 143 -1.46 -10.60 -2.30
N GLU A 144 -2.67 -11.12 -2.12
CA GLU A 144 -2.95 -12.48 -1.70
C GLU A 144 -2.51 -13.51 -2.75
N ASN A 145 -2.55 -13.15 -4.03
CA ASN A 145 -2.15 -13.98 -5.18
C ASN A 145 -0.95 -13.36 -5.91
N ILE A 146 -0.05 -12.70 -5.17
CA ILE A 146 0.96 -11.81 -5.76
C ILE A 146 1.90 -12.53 -6.72
N ALA A 147 2.20 -13.80 -6.51
CA ALA A 147 3.12 -14.55 -7.36
C ALA A 147 2.52 -14.75 -8.76
N GLU A 148 1.28 -15.19 -8.83
CA GLU A 148 0.54 -15.47 -10.06
C GLU A 148 0.15 -14.16 -10.76
N ASP A 149 -0.41 -13.22 -10.02
CA ASP A 149 -0.89 -11.95 -10.56
C ASP A 149 0.24 -11.07 -11.08
N TYR A 150 1.42 -11.10 -10.45
CA TYR A 150 2.60 -10.40 -10.94
C TYR A 150 3.02 -10.92 -12.32
N ILE A 151 3.10 -12.25 -12.47
CA ILE A 151 3.42 -12.89 -13.75
C ILE A 151 2.36 -12.51 -14.80
N ALA A 152 1.07 -12.56 -14.44
CA ALA A 152 -0.01 -12.17 -15.34
C ALA A 152 0.09 -10.69 -15.78
N ALA A 153 0.42 -9.79 -14.85
CA ALA A 153 0.60 -8.37 -15.14
C ALA A 153 1.72 -8.14 -16.16
N LEU A 154 2.87 -8.80 -15.98
CA LEU A 154 4.00 -8.67 -16.90
C LEU A 154 3.70 -9.25 -18.29
N LYS A 155 3.02 -10.41 -18.36
CA LYS A 155 2.59 -10.97 -19.65
C LYS A 155 1.64 -10.03 -20.38
N LYS A 156 0.68 -9.43 -19.66
CA LYS A 156 -0.25 -8.44 -20.23
C LYS A 156 0.46 -7.15 -20.67
N ALA A 157 1.58 -6.81 -20.06
CA ALA A 157 2.47 -5.73 -20.50
C ALA A 157 3.35 -6.11 -21.71
N GLY A 158 3.24 -7.32 -22.25
CA GLY A 158 4.00 -7.78 -23.42
C GLY A 158 5.32 -8.48 -23.12
N ILE A 159 5.63 -8.76 -21.84
CA ILE A 159 6.82 -9.52 -21.46
C ILE A 159 6.57 -11.02 -21.69
N LYS A 160 7.29 -11.63 -22.64
CA LYS A 160 7.10 -13.03 -23.04
C LYS A 160 7.46 -14.03 -21.92
N ASN A 161 8.60 -13.82 -21.27
CA ASN A 161 9.16 -14.75 -20.28
C ASN A 161 9.40 -14.06 -18.93
N PRO A 162 8.35 -13.71 -18.17
CA PRO A 162 8.52 -13.05 -16.88
C PRO A 162 9.12 -13.98 -15.84
N ARG A 163 10.14 -13.48 -15.13
CA ARG A 163 10.73 -14.06 -13.93
C ARG A 163 9.73 -14.00 -12.77
N LYS A 164 9.79 -15.01 -11.90
CA LYS A 164 9.05 -15.02 -10.63
C LYS A 164 9.58 -13.93 -9.69
N LEU A 165 8.68 -13.28 -8.97
CA LEU A 165 9.07 -12.30 -7.97
C LEU A 165 9.91 -12.99 -6.87
N PRO A 166 11.13 -12.50 -6.56
CA PRO A 166 11.92 -13.11 -5.49
C PRO A 166 11.16 -12.97 -4.16
N PHE A 167 11.04 -14.07 -3.41
CA PHE A 167 10.45 -14.06 -2.08
C PHE A 167 11.21 -13.07 -1.19
N ALA A 168 10.53 -12.03 -0.72
CA ALA A 168 11.14 -11.05 0.17
C ALA A 168 10.25 -10.80 1.39
N ASN A 169 10.78 -11.19 2.55
CA ASN A 169 10.35 -10.78 3.90
C ASN A 169 8.89 -11.14 4.27
N LYS A 170 8.69 -12.34 4.82
CA LYS A 170 7.49 -12.62 5.63
C LYS A 170 7.50 -11.69 6.86
N THR A 171 6.35 -11.12 7.21
CA THR A 171 6.24 -10.30 8.43
C THR A 171 6.20 -11.26 9.62
N SER A 172 7.13 -11.11 10.56
CA SER A 172 7.20 -11.95 11.76
C SER A 172 6.01 -11.71 12.70
N GLY A 173 5.57 -12.76 13.42
CA GLY A 173 4.55 -12.67 14.46
C GLY A 173 3.10 -12.67 13.98
N LYS A 174 2.85 -12.73 12.67
CA LYS A 174 1.50 -12.95 12.15
C LYS A 174 1.06 -14.39 12.42
N LYS A 175 -0.13 -14.55 12.99
CA LYS A 175 -0.84 -15.84 12.98
C LYS A 175 -1.07 -16.30 11.54
N GLU A 176 -1.12 -17.60 11.34
CA GLU A 176 -1.32 -18.20 10.00
C GLU A 176 -2.70 -17.83 9.45
N ASP A 177 -3.71 -17.75 10.31
CA ASP A 177 -5.04 -17.28 9.94
C ASP A 177 -5.30 -15.84 10.45
N ALA A 178 -5.55 -14.95 9.49
CA ALA A 178 -5.95 -13.58 9.72
C ALA A 178 -7.26 -13.46 10.53
N LEU A 179 -8.12 -14.48 10.45
CA LEU A 179 -9.40 -14.53 11.12
C LEU A 179 -9.30 -14.53 12.64
N GLU A 180 -8.22 -15.09 13.17
CA GLU A 180 -8.00 -15.15 14.61
C GLU A 180 -7.88 -13.77 15.27
N TYR A 181 -7.63 -12.72 14.49
CA TYR A 181 -7.62 -11.34 14.99
C TYR A 181 -9.02 -10.73 15.08
N TYR A 182 -9.95 -11.16 14.23
CA TYR A 182 -11.30 -10.58 14.13
C TYR A 182 -12.33 -11.43 14.86
N THR A 183 -12.32 -11.32 16.18
CA THR A 183 -13.30 -11.94 17.07
C THR A 183 -14.69 -11.34 16.90
N ASP A 184 -15.72 -12.04 17.39
CA ASP A 184 -17.10 -11.56 17.38
C ASP A 184 -17.24 -10.18 18.06
N GLU A 185 -16.41 -9.90 19.06
CA GLU A 185 -16.34 -8.61 19.77
C GLU A 185 -16.10 -7.40 18.83
N ILE A 186 -15.32 -7.58 17.76
CA ILE A 186 -14.99 -6.49 16.81
C ILE A 186 -15.52 -6.73 15.41
N LYS A 187 -16.24 -7.83 15.17
CA LYS A 187 -16.77 -8.22 13.85
C LYS A 187 -17.61 -7.12 13.22
N ASP A 188 -18.60 -6.59 13.94
CA ASP A 188 -19.47 -5.53 13.41
C ASP A 188 -18.71 -4.23 13.13
N LEU A 189 -17.73 -3.89 13.98
CA LEU A 189 -16.86 -2.75 13.74
C LEU A 189 -15.99 -2.96 12.50
N ALA A 190 -15.46 -4.17 12.31
CA ALA A 190 -14.68 -4.53 11.13
C ALA A 190 -15.54 -4.47 9.86
N ILE A 191 -16.80 -4.93 9.92
CA ILE A 191 -17.77 -4.80 8.83
C ILE A 191 -18.02 -3.33 8.50
N PHE A 192 -18.27 -2.50 9.51
CA PHE A 192 -18.47 -1.06 9.33
C PHE A 192 -17.25 -0.37 8.71
N VAL A 193 -16.06 -0.71 9.19
CA VAL A 193 -14.79 -0.09 8.78
C VAL A 193 -14.38 -0.54 7.39
N PHE A 194 -14.33 -1.84 7.12
CA PHE A 194 -13.75 -2.38 5.89
C PHE A 194 -14.76 -2.64 4.79
N GLY A 195 -16.04 -2.81 5.13
CA GLY A 195 -17.08 -3.22 4.20
C GLY A 195 -17.15 -2.39 2.92
N PRO A 196 -17.21 -1.04 2.98
CA PRO A 196 -17.24 -0.21 1.78
C PRO A 196 -16.02 -0.38 0.86
N PHE A 197 -14.83 -0.59 1.45
CA PHE A 197 -13.60 -0.83 0.67
C PHE A 197 -13.64 -2.20 0.01
N LEU A 198 -14.03 -3.24 0.77
CA LEU A 198 -14.14 -4.60 0.25
C LEU A 198 -15.15 -4.66 -0.89
N GLU A 199 -16.33 -4.05 -0.72
CA GLU A 199 -17.36 -3.90 -1.77
C GLU A 199 -16.81 -3.19 -3.00
N LYS A 200 -16.18 -2.02 -2.84
CA LYS A 200 -15.65 -1.24 -4.00
C LYS A 200 -14.65 -2.05 -4.82
N TYR A 201 -13.76 -2.81 -4.17
CA TYR A 201 -12.66 -3.49 -4.85
C TYR A 201 -12.87 -5.00 -5.00
N ASN A 202 -14.11 -5.47 -4.86
CA ASN A 202 -14.49 -6.87 -5.04
C ASN A 202 -13.65 -7.84 -4.18
N TYR A 203 -13.43 -7.46 -2.92
CA TYR A 203 -12.99 -8.41 -1.90
C TYR A 203 -14.22 -8.91 -1.14
N SER A 204 -14.11 -10.12 -0.60
CA SER A 204 -15.14 -10.70 0.26
C SER A 204 -14.71 -10.69 1.72
N PHE A 205 -15.70 -10.62 2.60
CA PHE A 205 -15.49 -11.06 3.97
C PHE A 205 -15.27 -12.58 4.02
N PRO A 206 -14.69 -13.08 5.12
CA PRO A 206 -14.58 -14.51 5.35
C PRO A 206 -15.92 -15.23 5.24
N THR A 207 -15.93 -16.42 4.64
CA THR A 207 -17.16 -17.22 4.43
C THR A 207 -17.83 -17.58 5.75
N SER A 208 -17.06 -17.80 6.82
CA SER A 208 -17.54 -18.05 8.18
C SER A 208 -18.39 -16.92 8.77
N TRP A 209 -18.32 -15.71 8.21
CA TRP A 209 -19.15 -14.60 8.66
C TRP A 209 -20.55 -14.58 8.06
N GLY A 210 -20.82 -15.47 7.09
CA GLY A 210 -22.08 -15.56 6.39
C GLY A 210 -22.40 -14.31 5.57
N LYS A 211 -23.69 -14.06 5.37
CA LYS A 211 -24.17 -12.91 4.59
C LYS A 211 -24.01 -11.62 5.38
N VAL A 212 -23.00 -10.83 5.04
CA VAL A 212 -22.75 -9.53 5.66
C VAL A 212 -23.59 -8.42 5.00
N LYS A 213 -24.33 -7.65 5.80
CA LYS A 213 -25.06 -6.47 5.33
C LYS A 213 -24.29 -5.19 5.67
N LEU A 214 -23.94 -4.42 4.65
CA LEU A 214 -23.21 -3.16 4.86
C LEU A 214 -24.14 -2.02 5.30
N SER A 215 -23.66 -1.24 6.26
CA SER A 215 -24.32 -0.01 6.71
C SER A 215 -24.34 1.05 5.61
N ILE A 216 -25.49 1.68 5.37
CA ILE A 216 -25.60 2.84 4.45
C ILE A 216 -24.69 3.98 4.94
N LYS A 217 -24.63 4.19 6.26
CA LYS A 217 -23.78 5.20 6.89
C LYS A 217 -22.31 4.98 6.54
N SER A 218 -21.80 3.75 6.61
CA SER A 218 -20.39 3.48 6.27
C SER A 218 -20.12 3.72 4.78
N ARG A 219 -21.03 3.36 3.88
CA ARG A 219 -20.90 3.64 2.44
C ARG A 219 -20.83 5.14 2.15
N VAL A 220 -21.74 5.93 2.73
CA VAL A 220 -21.76 7.40 2.57
C VAL A 220 -20.47 8.00 3.12
N GLN A 221 -20.07 7.64 4.33
CA GLN A 221 -18.83 8.13 4.93
C GLN A 221 -17.60 7.77 4.09
N PHE A 222 -17.52 6.54 3.56
CA PHE A 222 -16.43 6.12 2.69
C PHE A 222 -16.33 6.98 1.43
N LYS A 223 -17.46 7.21 0.74
CA LYS A 223 -17.50 8.07 -0.46
C LYS A 223 -17.06 9.51 -0.13
N THR A 224 -17.62 10.12 0.91
CA THR A 224 -17.29 11.50 1.31
C THR A 224 -15.82 11.64 1.69
N LEU A 225 -15.29 10.74 2.51
CA LEU A 225 -13.87 10.75 2.90
C LEU A 225 -12.94 10.50 1.71
N GLY A 226 -13.36 9.67 0.75
CA GLY A 226 -12.63 9.43 -0.50
C GLY A 226 -12.50 10.70 -1.35
N VAL A 227 -13.59 11.44 -1.50
CA VAL A 227 -13.60 12.75 -2.21
C VAL A 227 -12.68 13.74 -1.50
N LEU A 228 -12.83 13.91 -0.18
CA LEU A 228 -11.98 14.80 0.60
C LEU A 228 -10.50 14.42 0.50
N ARG A 229 -10.17 13.12 0.50
CA ARG A 229 -8.79 12.66 0.30
C ARG A 229 -8.26 13.04 -1.08
N ARG A 230 -9.07 12.86 -2.13
CA ARG A 230 -8.67 13.23 -3.50
C ARG A 230 -8.32 14.70 -3.61
N ILE A 231 -9.17 15.57 -3.03
CA ILE A 231 -8.94 17.02 -2.99
C ILE A 231 -7.65 17.32 -2.20
N ASN A 232 -7.53 16.78 -0.98
CA ASN A 232 -6.35 16.99 -0.13
C ASN A 232 -5.04 16.58 -0.84
N GLN A 233 -5.02 15.41 -1.49
CA GLN A 233 -3.83 14.90 -2.16
C GLN A 233 -3.46 15.70 -3.41
N LYS A 234 -4.45 16.19 -4.17
CA LYS A 234 -4.20 16.92 -5.42
C LYS A 234 -3.77 18.37 -5.18
N TYR A 235 -4.32 19.04 -4.17
CA TYR A 235 -4.18 20.49 -4.01
C TYR A 235 -3.40 20.92 -2.76
N PHE A 236 -3.50 20.20 -1.65
CA PHE A 236 -2.96 20.66 -0.36
C PHE A 236 -1.70 19.92 0.06
N LYS A 237 -1.60 18.62 -0.26
CA LYS A 237 -0.46 17.82 0.18
C LYS A 237 0.80 18.14 -0.63
N LYS A 238 1.74 18.83 0.01
CA LYS A 238 3.10 19.03 -0.52
C LYS A 238 3.93 17.79 -0.23
N ASN A 239 4.39 17.11 -1.28
CA ASN A 239 5.30 15.99 -1.13
C ASN A 239 6.75 16.45 -1.35
N PRO A 240 7.71 16.01 -0.52
CA PRO A 240 9.11 16.34 -0.73
C PRO A 240 9.61 15.77 -2.07
N ARG A 241 10.45 16.54 -2.78
CA ARG A 241 11.02 16.16 -4.09
C ARG A 241 12.05 15.02 -4.02
N ARG A 242 12.43 14.55 -2.83
CA ARG A 242 13.48 13.54 -2.66
C ARG A 242 12.98 12.16 -3.12
N VAL A 243 13.73 11.54 -4.02
CA VAL A 243 13.38 10.23 -4.64
C VAL A 243 13.66 9.03 -3.73
N GLY A 244 14.47 9.18 -2.67
CA GLY A 244 14.71 8.14 -1.67
C GLY A 244 15.88 8.50 -0.76
N SER A 245 16.04 7.79 0.35
CA SER A 245 17.17 7.94 1.28
C SER A 245 18.27 6.92 0.97
N GLN A 246 19.49 7.14 1.47
CA GLN A 246 20.58 6.17 1.36
C GLN A 246 20.21 4.81 2.00
N GLY A 247 20.58 3.71 1.33
CA GLY A 247 20.20 2.35 1.74
C GLY A 247 18.73 1.96 1.48
N THR A 248 17.98 2.77 0.72
CA THR A 248 16.65 2.39 0.22
C THR A 248 16.72 2.11 -1.28
N ILE A 249 15.92 1.17 -1.77
CA ILE A 249 15.89 0.78 -3.19
C ILE A 249 15.85 1.99 -4.12
N TYR A 250 14.95 2.94 -3.89
CA TYR A 250 14.86 4.14 -4.73
C TYR A 250 16.05 5.09 -4.59
N GLY A 251 16.69 5.14 -3.42
CA GLY A 251 17.93 5.88 -3.24
C GLY A 251 19.13 5.18 -3.89
N ASP A 252 19.14 3.84 -3.93
CA ASP A 252 20.19 3.03 -4.57
C ASP A 252 20.10 3.17 -6.10
N ILE A 253 18.89 3.03 -6.67
CA ILE A 253 18.61 3.24 -8.09
C ILE A 253 19.18 4.59 -8.55
N LYS A 254 18.82 5.67 -7.85
CA LYS A 254 19.25 7.03 -8.22
C LYS A 254 20.76 7.27 -8.10
N ARG A 255 21.47 6.49 -7.28
CA ARG A 255 22.93 6.59 -7.15
C ARG A 255 23.64 5.87 -8.27
N ASN A 256 23.11 4.73 -8.70
CA ASN A 256 23.65 4.00 -9.84
C ASN A 256 23.48 4.81 -11.13
N GLU A 257 22.33 5.46 -11.33
CA GLU A 257 22.09 6.38 -12.46
C GLU A 257 23.06 7.59 -12.49
N ARG A 258 23.63 8.00 -11.35
CA ARG A 258 24.60 9.11 -11.27
C ARG A 258 26.05 8.67 -11.51
N LYS A 259 26.30 7.36 -11.56
CA LYS A 259 27.64 6.77 -11.72
C LYS A 259 27.85 6.15 -13.09
N ALA A 260 26.77 5.93 -13.84
CA ALA A 260 26.77 5.52 -15.25
C ALA A 260 26.79 6.78 -16.13
#